data_AF-A0A833DUM0-F1
#
_entry.id   AF-A0A833DUM0-F1
#
_cell.length_a   1.000
_cell.length_b   1.000
_cell.length_c   1.000
_cell.angle_alpha   90.00
_cell.angle_beta   90.00
_cell.angle_gamma   90.00
#
_symmetry.space_group_name_H-M   'P 1'
#
loop_
_entity.id
_entity.type
_entity.pdbx_description
1 polymer ?
#
loop_
_entity_poly.entity_id
_entity_poly.type
_entity_poly.pdbx_seq_one_letter_code
_entity_poly.pdbx_strand_id
1 'polypeptide(L)'
;MAKPRIRLVVTGSNPIALIRCLSLAKKAMHFIKPYADVGIVIALDTDVRSGIMVEDEAFIECEDEEEALEKIIAISSDIAMNKWVVEQASAAIDYM
;
A
#
# COMPACT_ATOMS: atom_id res chain seq x y z
N MET A 1 18.38 9.11 6.86
CA MET A 1 17.54 7.92 7.12
C MET A 1 16.65 7.71 5.92
N ALA A 2 16.56 6.48 5.42
CA ALA A 2 15.69 6.15 4.29
C ALA A 2 14.23 6.16 4.74
N LYS A 3 13.30 6.50 3.84
CA LYS A 3 11.87 6.37 4.14
C LYS A 3 11.49 4.88 4.18
N PRO A 4 10.52 4.47 5.02
CA PRO A 4 10.02 3.12 4.98
C PRO A 4 9.43 2.82 3.60
N ARG A 5 9.58 1.58 3.13
CA ARG A 5 8.99 1.12 1.87
C ARG A 5 7.63 0.46 2.12
N ILE A 6 6.67 0.80 1.28
CA ILE A 6 5.32 0.23 1.25
C ILE A 6 5.02 -0.29 -0.15
N ARG A 7 4.51 -1.50 -0.23
CA ARG A 7 4.15 -2.20 -1.45
C ARG A 7 2.64 -2.31 -1.53
N LEU A 8 2.11 -1.79 -2.63
CA LEU A 8 0.71 -1.95 -3.02
C LEU A 8 0.68 -2.97 -4.16
N VAL A 9 0.11 -4.14 -3.91
CA VAL A 9 -0.10 -5.17 -4.93
C VAL A 9 -1.50 -5.03 -5.48
N VAL A 10 -1.59 -4.66 -6.75
CA VAL A 10 -2.83 -4.43 -7.47
C VAL A 10 -3.21 -5.70 -8.22
N THR A 11 -4.43 -6.17 -8.01
CA THR A 11 -5.01 -7.36 -8.63
C THR A 11 -6.32 -6.98 -9.32
N GLY A 12 -6.71 -7.73 -10.35
CA GLY A 12 -7.92 -7.47 -11.10
C GLY A 12 -8.38 -8.70 -11.87
N SER A 13 -9.66 -9.06 -11.71
CA SER A 13 -10.27 -10.21 -12.39
C SER A 13 -10.45 -10.00 -13.90
N ASN A 14 -10.34 -8.75 -14.36
CA ASN A 14 -10.34 -8.38 -15.77
C ASN A 14 -9.53 -7.09 -15.99
N PRO A 15 -9.15 -6.76 -17.24
CA PRO A 15 -8.35 -5.56 -17.53
C PRO A 15 -8.98 -4.24 -17.08
N ILE A 16 -10.31 -4.12 -17.11
CA ILE A 16 -11.02 -2.90 -16.72
C ILE A 16 -10.92 -2.70 -15.21
N ALA A 17 -11.23 -3.74 -14.43
CA ALA A 17 -11.14 -3.71 -12.98
C ALA A 17 -9.70 -3.49 -12.51
N LEU A 18 -8.72 -4.10 -13.19
CA LEU A 18 -7.31 -3.87 -12.93
C LEU A 18 -6.91 -2.39 -13.11
N ILE A 19 -7.36 -1.75 -14.20
CA ILE A 19 -7.08 -0.33 -14.46
C ILE A 19 -7.72 0.55 -13.37
N ARG A 20 -8.93 0.23 -12.91
CA ARG A 20 -9.61 0.96 -11.82
C ARG A 20 -8.81 0.86 -10.52
N CYS A 21 -8.44 -0.36 -10.10
CA CYS A 21 -7.59 -0.57 -8.92
C CYS A 21 -6.22 0.12 -9.07
N LEU A 22 -5.60 0.06 -10.24
CA LEU A 22 -4.32 0.74 -10.48
C LEU A 22 -4.45 2.27 -10.35
N SER A 23 -5.55 2.84 -10.84
CA SER A 23 -5.84 4.26 -10.69
C SER A 23 -5.98 4.65 -9.21
N LEU A 24 -6.70 3.86 -8.42
CA LEU A 24 -6.83 4.04 -6.97
C LEU A 24 -5.49 3.94 -6.25
N ALA A 25 -4.69 2.91 -6.55
CA ALA A 25 -3.36 2.76 -5.96
C ALA A 25 -2.45 3.96 -6.28
N LYS A 26 -2.52 4.51 -7.50
CA LYS A 26 -1.79 5.74 -7.87
C LYS A 26 -2.30 6.97 -7.12
N LYS A 27 -3.62 7.12 -6.94
CA LYS A 27 -4.20 8.20 -6.12
C LYS A 27 -3.68 8.08 -4.68
N ALA A 28 -3.79 6.91 -4.06
CA ALA A 28 -3.32 6.66 -2.69
C ALA A 28 -1.82 6.95 -2.54
N MET A 29 -1.00 6.54 -3.50
CA MET A 29 0.44 6.81 -3.52
C MET A 29 0.77 8.30 -3.37
N HIS A 30 -0.02 9.20 -3.95
CA HIS A 30 0.24 10.64 -3.82
C HIS A 30 0.11 11.14 -2.37
N PHE A 31 -0.77 10.54 -1.58
CA PHE A 31 -0.95 10.86 -0.16
C PHE A 31 0.10 10.19 0.73
N ILE A 32 0.59 9.01 0.35
CA ILE A 32 1.54 8.23 1.15
C ILE A 32 3.00 8.67 0.92
N LYS A 33 3.35 9.15 -0.29
CA LYS A 33 4.70 9.59 -0.69
C LYS A 33 5.43 10.54 0.29
N PRO A 34 4.75 11.48 0.99
CA PRO A 34 5.40 12.29 2.01
C PRO A 34 6.05 11.43 3.12
N TYR A 35 5.43 10.31 3.48
CA TYR A 35 5.79 9.47 4.62
C TYR A 35 6.58 8.21 4.26
N ALA A 36 6.32 7.62 3.09
CA ALA A 36 6.93 6.35 2.68
C ALA A 36 7.24 6.29 1.17
N ASP A 37 8.22 5.46 0.80
CA ASP A 37 8.47 5.09 -0.58
C ASP A 37 7.48 4.00 -1.01
N VAL A 38 6.62 4.31 -1.99
CA VAL A 38 5.56 3.39 -2.43
C VAL A 38 5.96 2.66 -3.71
N GLY A 39 5.99 1.34 -3.65
CA GLY A 39 6.09 0.47 -4.82
C GLY A 39 4.72 -0.08 -5.21
N ILE A 40 4.34 0.04 -6.47
CA ILE A 40 3.10 -0.56 -7.00
C ILE A 40 3.49 -1.78 -7.83
N VAL A 41 2.95 -2.94 -7.48
CA VAL A 41 3.16 -4.20 -8.20
C VAL A 41 1.83 -4.63 -8.80
N ILE A 42 1.83 -5.06 -10.06
CA ILE A 42 0.64 -5.58 -10.72
C ILE A 42 0.74 -7.11 -10.72
N ALA A 43 -0.21 -7.77 -10.07
CA ALA A 43 -0.35 -9.22 -10.11
C ALA A 43 -1.50 -9.58 -11.07
N LEU A 44 -1.14 -10.25 -12.16
CA LEU A 44 -2.10 -10.77 -13.13
C LEU A 44 -2.47 -12.18 -12.72
N ASP A 45 -3.49 -12.30 -11.88
CA ASP A 45 -4.09 -13.58 -11.54
C ASP A 45 -5.59 -13.51 -11.86
N THR A 46 -6.03 -14.38 -12.76
CA THR A 46 -7.40 -14.39 -13.30
C THR A 46 -8.42 -14.98 -12.32
N ASP A 47 -7.96 -15.69 -11.31
CA ASP A 47 -8.84 -16.29 -10.28
C ASP A 47 -9.01 -15.38 -9.04
N VAL A 48 -8.37 -14.20 -9.04
CA VAL A 48 -8.32 -13.31 -7.88
C VAL A 48 -9.32 -12.17 -8.00
N ARG A 49 -9.92 -11.80 -6.86
CA ARG A 49 -10.81 -10.65 -6.72
C ARG A 49 -10.08 -9.37 -7.11
N SER A 50 -10.82 -8.37 -7.59
CA SER A 50 -10.22 -7.08 -7.95
C SER A 50 -10.01 -6.25 -6.68
N GLY A 51 -8.74 -6.01 -6.34
CA GLY A 51 -8.40 -5.31 -5.12
C GLY A 51 -6.94 -4.90 -5.04
N ILE A 52 -6.62 -4.22 -3.94
CA ILE A 52 -5.28 -3.76 -3.61
C ILE A 52 -4.88 -4.40 -2.29
N MET A 53 -3.79 -5.13 -2.30
CA MET A 53 -3.16 -5.69 -1.11
C MET A 53 -2.03 -4.78 -0.64
N VAL A 54 -2.02 -4.44 0.65
CA VAL A 54 -1.02 -3.55 1.26
C VAL A 54 -0.04 -4.38 2.09
N GLU A 55 1.22 -4.49 1.65
CA GLU A 55 2.32 -5.17 2.38
C GLU A 55 1.99 -6.57 2.95
N ASP A 56 1.02 -7.28 2.36
CA ASP A 56 0.46 -8.58 2.81
C ASP A 56 -0.41 -8.52 4.09
N GLU A 57 -0.74 -7.33 4.60
CA GLU A 57 -1.55 -7.15 5.81
C GLU A 57 -3.06 -7.08 5.52
N ALA A 58 -3.44 -6.36 4.47
CA ALA A 58 -4.83 -6.07 4.18
C ALA A 58 -5.12 -6.16 2.69
N PHE A 59 -6.27 -6.74 2.34
CA PHE A 59 -6.82 -6.76 1.00
C PHE A 59 -8.05 -5.84 0.93
N ILE A 60 -8.04 -4.89 0.02
CA ILE A 60 -9.09 -3.86 -0.13
C ILE A 60 -9.72 -4.00 -1.51
N GLU A 61 -11.01 -4.27 -1.56
CA GLU A 61 -11.78 -4.35 -2.81
C GLU A 61 -12.00 -2.96 -3.40
N CYS A 62 -11.89 -2.84 -4.73
CA CYS A 62 -11.97 -1.54 -5.44
C CYS A 62 -13.40 -1.16 -5.87
N GLU A 63 -14.44 -1.69 -5.22
CA GLU A 63 -15.83 -1.45 -5.62
C GLU A 63 -16.27 -0.01 -5.31
N ASP A 64 -15.97 0.47 -4.11
CA ASP A 64 -16.18 1.86 -3.69
C ASP A 64 -14.83 2.61 -3.72
N GLU A 65 -14.71 3.58 -4.64
CA GLU A 65 -13.45 4.32 -4.83
C GLU A 65 -13.07 5.20 -3.63
N GLU A 66 -14.04 5.78 -2.93
CA GLU A 66 -13.79 6.72 -1.85
C GLU A 66 -13.42 5.96 -0.57
N GLU A 67 -14.22 4.95 -0.23
CA GLU A 67 -13.96 4.10 0.94
C GLU A 67 -12.64 3.32 0.77
N ALA A 68 -12.38 2.77 -0.42
CA ALA A 68 -11.13 2.05 -0.68
C ALA A 68 -9.93 2.98 -0.56
N LEU A 69 -10.01 4.21 -1.07
CA LEU A 69 -8.92 5.17 -0.99
C LEU A 69 -8.60 5.53 0.47
N GLU A 70 -9.62 5.83 1.27
CA GLU A 70 -9.45 6.14 2.70
C GLU A 70 -8.80 4.98 3.45
N LYS A 71 -9.26 3.74 3.21
CA LYS A 71 -8.69 2.53 3.83
C LYS A 71 -7.24 2.31 3.44
N ILE A 72 -6.88 2.47 2.16
CA ILE A 72 -5.49 2.29 1.69
C ILE A 72 -4.58 3.32 2.37
N ILE A 73 -5.02 4.59 2.46
CA ILE A 73 -4.24 5.66 3.07
C ILE A 73 -4.05 5.41 4.57
N ALA A 74 -5.12 5.06 5.29
CA ALA A 74 -5.07 4.80 6.72
C ALA A 74 -4.08 3.66 7.04
N ILE A 75 -4.26 2.49 6.41
CA ILE A 75 -3.41 1.32 6.65
C ILE A 75 -1.96 1.59 6.25
N SER A 76 -1.74 2.20 5.08
CA SER A 76 -0.38 2.52 4.64
C SER A 76 0.30 3.52 5.58
N SER A 77 -0.44 4.48 6.13
CA SER A 77 0.12 5.45 7.08
C SER A 77 0.50 4.78 8.40
N ASP A 78 -0.35 3.89 8.92
CA ASP A 78 -0.08 3.11 10.13
C ASP A 78 1.17 2.23 9.96
N ILE A 79 1.29 1.54 8.82
CA ILE A 79 2.47 0.74 8.48
C ILE A 79 3.72 1.62 8.38
N ALA A 80 3.62 2.79 7.72
CA ALA A 80 4.74 3.73 7.60
C ALA A 80 5.24 4.16 8.99
N MET A 81 4.32 4.53 9.89
CA MET A 81 4.66 4.99 11.23
C MET A 81 5.25 3.85 12.07
N ASN A 82 4.66 2.66 12.04
CA ASN A 82 5.16 1.49 12.78
C ASN A 82 6.57 1.11 12.35
N LYS A 83 6.84 1.00 11.03
CA LYS A 83 8.18 0.71 10.52
C LYS A 83 9.19 1.77 10.93
N TRP A 84 8.80 3.04 10.88
CA TRP A 84 9.67 4.15 11.28
C TRP A 84 10.04 4.08 12.77
N VAL A 85 9.10 3.76 13.66
CA VAL A 85 9.37 3.57 15.10
C VAL A 85 10.32 2.39 15.32
N VAL A 86 10.09 1.26 14.65
CA VAL A 86 10.93 0.06 14.77
C VAL A 86 12.37 0.31 14.29
N GLU A 87 12.54 1.04 13.19
CA GLU A 87 13.87 1.42 12.68
C GLU A 87 14.60 2.37 13.65
N GLN A 88 13.90 3.33 14.26
CA GLN A 88 14.51 4.20 15.27
C GLN A 88 14.88 3.46 16.55
N ALA A 89 14.04 2.53 17.01
CA ALA A 89 14.35 1.71 18.18
C ALA A 89 15.56 0.80 17.92
N SER A 90 15.66 0.20 16.73
CA SER A 90 16.79 -0.65 16.35
C SER A 90 18.09 0.16 16.27
N ALA A 91 18.04 1.35 15.66
CA ALA A 91 19.19 2.26 15.59
C ALA A 91 19.66 2.75 16.97
N ALA A 92 18.79 2.81 17.98
CA ALA A 92 19.17 3.17 19.34
C ALA A 92 19.86 2.02 20.11
N ILE A 93 19.53 0.77 19.77
CA ILE A 93 20.13 -0.42 20.40
C ILE A 93 21.56 -0.66 19.87
N ASP A 94 21.80 -0.46 18.57
CA ASP A 94 23.14 -0.64 17.97
C ASP A 94 24.20 0.38 18.46
N TYR A 95 23.81 1.39 19.22
CA TYR A 95 24.70 2.41 19.81
C TYR A 95 25.06 2.16 21.30
N MET A 96 24.62 1.03 21.90
CA MET A 96 25.02 0.61 23.26
C MET A 96 25.98 -0.57 23.22
#